data_AF-A0A379E8B3-F1
#
_entry.id   AF-A0A379E8B3-F1
#
_cell.length_a   1.000
_cell.length_b   1.000
_cell.length_c   1.000
_cell.angle_alpha   90.00
_cell.angle_beta   90.00
_cell.angle_gamma   90.00
#
_symmetry.space_group_name_H-M   'P 1'
#
loop_
_entity.id
_entity.type
_entity.pdbx_description
1 polymer ?
#
loop_
_entity_poly.entity_id
_entity_poly.type
_entity_poly.pdbx_seq_one_letter_code
_entity_poly.pdbx_strand_id
1 'polypeptide(L)'
;MISIIKKGGYMILIFSEKYDRTTDKVIDWLIFQNKKYLRINVDEDVVSDIEISIPARKSSDDIFKISFTNGKSFALSDVTSCWYRRGGLPFLSSLIPEEKDLTNAYESDQIAKYIHRYLIKEFQYIQKYFYLLMDRKKVKIIGSFFNSSISKLYQLQVAKDVGLTIPETAILNSKELMGNIFGGKNVITKSIQDFDMAQDERLHRIYTLYVNELTAKDTEDLPNEFYYSLIQNKIEKKFEIRAFFLENMIYSMAIFSQNDPKTKLDFRRYNDSRPNRTVPYQLPKHIEVKIIQFMNALQLNTGSLDLIYSKSGDFVFLEVNPVGQFGMTSTPCNYALEEQISHFLI
;
A
#
# COMPACT_ATOMS: atom_id res chain seq x y z
N MET A 1 -21.20 -46.95 0.56
CA MET A 1 -21.19 -45.91 1.60
C MET A 1 -20.63 -44.65 0.95
N ILE A 2 -21.51 -43.75 0.51
CA ILE A 2 -21.13 -42.56 -0.26
C ILE A 2 -20.38 -41.63 0.70
N SER A 3 -19.08 -41.49 0.48
CA SER A 3 -18.22 -40.54 1.16
C SER A 3 -18.80 -39.14 0.95
N ILE A 4 -19.32 -38.56 2.03
CA ILE A 4 -19.65 -37.13 2.08
C ILE A 4 -18.31 -36.41 1.99
N ILE A 5 -17.95 -35.98 0.79
CA ILE A 5 -16.93 -34.95 0.58
C ILE A 5 -17.43 -33.75 1.40
N LYS A 6 -16.86 -33.54 2.60
CA LYS A 6 -16.98 -32.26 3.30
C LYS A 6 -16.42 -31.23 2.33
N LYS A 7 -17.29 -30.52 1.62
CA LYS A 7 -16.91 -29.28 0.94
C LYS A 7 -16.19 -28.44 1.99
N GLY A 8 -14.90 -28.21 1.79
CA GLY A 8 -14.06 -27.38 2.65
C GLY A 8 -14.81 -26.08 2.96
N GLY A 9 -14.87 -25.73 4.24
CA GLY A 9 -15.68 -24.59 4.68
C GLY A 9 -15.10 -23.31 4.13
N TYR A 10 -15.74 -22.76 3.09
CA TYR A 10 -15.40 -21.50 2.43
C TYR A 10 -15.03 -20.42 3.44
N MET A 11 -13.87 -19.80 3.27
CA MET A 11 -13.34 -18.79 4.17
C MET A 11 -12.75 -17.59 3.45
N ILE A 12 -12.91 -16.42 4.06
CA ILE A 12 -12.29 -15.16 3.66
C ILE A 12 -10.94 -15.05 4.38
N LEU A 13 -9.84 -14.97 3.65
CA LEU A 13 -8.51 -14.77 4.22
C LEU A 13 -8.19 -13.27 4.28
N ILE A 14 -7.71 -12.77 5.42
CA ILE A 14 -7.39 -11.35 5.61
C ILE A 14 -5.96 -11.23 6.11
N PHE A 15 -5.09 -10.56 5.34
CA PHE A 15 -3.73 -10.23 5.77
C PHE A 15 -3.67 -8.79 6.27
N SER A 16 -3.48 -8.62 7.58
CA SER A 16 -3.48 -7.32 8.24
C SER A 16 -2.42 -7.26 9.33
N GLU A 17 -2.46 -6.25 10.21
CA GLU A 17 -1.60 -6.10 11.38
C GLU A 17 -2.44 -6.14 12.65
N LYS A 18 -1.90 -6.56 13.80
CA LYS A 18 -2.64 -6.72 15.06
C LYS A 18 -3.53 -5.54 15.43
N TYR A 19 -3.04 -4.32 15.25
CA TYR A 19 -3.72 -3.09 15.67
C TYR A 19 -4.36 -2.28 14.52
N ASP A 20 -4.55 -2.85 13.33
CA ASP A 20 -5.24 -2.17 12.22
C ASP A 20 -6.76 -2.06 12.46
N ARG A 21 -7.18 -0.97 13.12
CA ARG A 21 -8.60 -0.67 13.40
C ARG A 21 -9.52 -0.66 12.18
N THR A 22 -8.96 -0.40 11.00
CA THR A 22 -9.74 -0.41 9.75
C THR A 22 -10.15 -1.84 9.38
N THR A 23 -9.27 -2.81 9.62
CA THR A 23 -9.58 -4.23 9.45
C THR A 23 -10.64 -4.70 10.44
N ASP A 24 -10.57 -4.26 11.70
CA ASP A 24 -11.56 -4.60 12.72
C ASP A 24 -12.98 -4.24 12.25
N LYS A 25 -13.18 -3.02 11.75
CA LYS A 25 -14.49 -2.57 11.25
C LYS A 25 -15.01 -3.37 10.07
N VAL A 26 -14.14 -3.83 9.16
CA VAL A 26 -14.56 -4.71 8.05
C VAL A 26 -14.95 -6.09 8.59
N ILE A 27 -14.20 -6.60 9.58
CA ILE A 27 -14.51 -7.86 10.26
C ILE A 27 -15.86 -7.77 10.99
N ASP A 28 -16.18 -6.64 11.63
CA ASP A 28 -17.47 -6.43 12.28
C ASP A 28 -18.63 -6.64 11.29
N TRP A 29 -18.50 -6.15 10.05
CA TRP A 29 -19.48 -6.41 8.99
C TRP A 29 -19.52 -7.88 8.56
N LEU A 30 -18.38 -8.55 8.44
CA LEU A 30 -18.33 -9.99 8.13
C LEU A 30 -18.99 -10.83 9.23
N ILE A 31 -18.81 -10.47 10.50
CA ILE A 31 -19.47 -11.09 11.66
C ILE A 31 -20.98 -10.85 11.56
N PHE A 32 -21.40 -9.61 11.33
CA PHE A 32 -22.82 -9.25 11.15
C PHE A 32 -23.48 -10.03 10.02
N GLN A 33 -22.75 -10.29 8.93
CA GLN A 33 -23.20 -11.06 7.76
C GLN A 33 -23.02 -12.59 7.93
N ASN A 34 -22.61 -13.06 9.12
CA ASN A 34 -22.37 -14.47 9.45
C ASN A 34 -21.39 -15.17 8.47
N LYS A 35 -20.28 -14.51 8.15
CA LYS A 35 -19.25 -15.02 7.23
C LYS A 35 -18.05 -15.55 7.99
N LYS A 36 -17.55 -16.71 7.55
CA LYS A 36 -16.32 -17.30 8.07
C LYS A 36 -15.11 -16.55 7.48
N TYR A 37 -14.23 -16.08 8.34
CA TYR A 37 -12.98 -15.44 7.96
C TYR A 37 -11.81 -15.95 8.80
N LEU A 38 -10.60 -15.71 8.34
CA LEU A 38 -9.36 -15.88 9.11
C LEU A 38 -8.47 -14.66 8.89
N ARG A 39 -8.17 -13.97 9.99
CA ARG A 39 -7.19 -12.88 9.99
C ARG A 39 -5.82 -13.40 10.36
N ILE A 40 -4.86 -13.15 9.47
CA ILE A 40 -3.44 -13.31 9.69
C ILE A 40 -2.84 -11.92 9.96
N ASN A 41 -2.27 -11.74 11.14
CA ASN A 41 -1.54 -10.55 11.56
C ASN A 41 -0.08 -10.71 11.14
N VAL A 42 0.37 -9.96 10.14
CA VAL A 42 1.70 -10.14 9.53
C VAL A 42 2.85 -9.77 10.47
N ASP A 43 2.56 -8.97 11.50
CA ASP A 43 3.45 -8.46 12.53
C ASP A 43 3.52 -9.35 13.79
N GLU A 44 2.64 -10.35 13.90
CA GLU A 44 2.50 -11.18 15.11
C GLU A 44 2.42 -12.68 14.82
N ASP A 45 1.68 -13.09 13.78
CA ASP A 45 1.46 -14.50 13.48
C ASP A 45 2.71 -15.12 12.84
N VAL A 46 3.35 -16.03 13.58
CA VAL A 46 4.56 -16.73 13.15
C VAL A 46 4.19 -18.04 12.44
N VAL A 47 4.72 -18.23 11.24
CA VAL A 47 4.58 -19.48 10.49
C VAL A 47 5.36 -20.58 11.20
N SER A 48 4.68 -21.68 11.50
CA SER A 48 5.24 -22.87 12.14
C SER A 48 5.52 -24.00 11.15
N ASP A 49 4.64 -24.18 10.17
CA ASP A 49 4.74 -25.26 9.18
C ASP A 49 4.05 -24.87 7.87
N ILE A 50 4.59 -25.37 6.75
CA ILE A 50 4.03 -25.22 5.41
C ILE A 50 4.05 -26.59 4.72
N GLU A 51 2.87 -27.14 4.43
CA GLU A 51 2.72 -28.37 3.66
C GLU A 51 2.38 -28.00 2.21
N ILE A 52 3.34 -28.22 1.30
CA ILE A 52 3.13 -28.09 -0.15
C ILE A 52 3.39 -29.44 -0.80
N SER A 53 2.39 -29.99 -1.48
CA SER A 53 2.52 -31.25 -2.22
C SER A 53 1.91 -31.08 -3.61
N ILE A 54 2.69 -31.40 -4.64
CA ILE A 54 2.28 -31.37 -6.04
C ILE A 54 2.44 -32.79 -6.59
N PRO A 55 1.39 -33.61 -6.58
CA PRO A 55 1.47 -34.98 -7.05
C PRO A 55 1.87 -35.06 -8.53
N ALA A 56 2.65 -36.09 -8.90
CA ALA A 56 3.13 -36.27 -10.27
C ALA A 56 2.02 -36.47 -11.32
N ARG A 57 0.79 -36.77 -10.89
CA ARG A 57 -0.38 -37.02 -11.75
C ARG A 57 -1.61 -36.31 -11.18
N LYS A 58 -2.48 -35.85 -12.09
CA LYS A 58 -3.77 -35.19 -11.78
C LYS A 58 -4.76 -36.02 -10.96
N SER A 59 -4.49 -37.31 -10.73
CA SER A 59 -5.37 -38.20 -9.96
C SER A 59 -5.39 -37.88 -8.47
N SER A 60 -4.51 -37.00 -8.00
CA SER A 60 -4.43 -36.54 -6.62
C SER A 60 -4.44 -35.01 -6.59
N ASP A 61 -5.09 -34.43 -5.59
CA ASP A 61 -5.20 -32.98 -5.44
C ASP A 61 -3.88 -32.38 -4.94
N ASP A 62 -3.56 -31.18 -5.46
CA ASP A 62 -2.46 -30.37 -4.95
C ASP A 62 -2.78 -29.90 -3.51
N ILE A 63 -1.78 -29.97 -2.63
CA ILE A 63 -1.88 -29.50 -1.25
C ILE A 63 -1.09 -28.20 -1.11
N PHE A 64 -1.74 -27.20 -0.51
CA PHE A 64 -1.08 -26.03 0.06
C PHE A 64 -1.77 -25.72 1.39
N LYS A 65 -1.08 -25.99 2.50
CA LYS A 65 -1.53 -25.66 3.85
C LYS A 65 -0.45 -24.92 4.61
N ILE A 66 -0.89 -24.05 5.50
CA ILE A 66 -0.01 -23.34 6.41
C ILE A 66 -0.57 -23.38 7.82
N SER A 67 0.33 -23.54 8.77
CA SER A 67 0.04 -23.56 10.21
C SER A 67 0.88 -22.50 10.91
N PHE A 68 0.29 -21.85 11.91
CA PHE A 68 0.92 -20.81 12.71
C PHE A 68 1.14 -21.29 14.15
N THR A 69 2.13 -20.71 14.83
CA THR A 69 2.50 -21.10 16.22
C THR A 69 1.37 -20.88 17.23
N ASN A 70 0.43 -19.98 16.96
CA ASN A 70 -0.75 -19.73 17.78
C ASN A 70 -1.93 -20.69 17.49
N GLY A 71 -1.72 -21.74 16.70
CA GLY A 71 -2.71 -22.75 16.38
C GLY A 71 -3.67 -22.39 15.24
N LYS A 72 -3.56 -21.19 14.65
CA LYS A 72 -4.25 -20.88 13.40
C LYS A 72 -3.70 -21.76 12.26
N SER A 73 -4.55 -22.10 11.31
CA SER A 73 -4.13 -22.74 10.06
C SER A 73 -5.17 -22.53 8.97
N PHE A 74 -4.74 -22.68 7.71
CA PHE A 74 -5.67 -22.77 6.59
C PHE A 74 -5.11 -23.65 5.47
N ALA A 75 -6.03 -24.27 4.72
CA ALA A 75 -5.75 -24.88 3.43
C ALA A 75 -6.19 -23.92 2.33
N LEU A 76 -5.36 -23.74 1.30
CA LEU A 76 -5.72 -22.88 0.16
C LEU A 76 -6.96 -23.40 -0.60
N SER A 77 -7.31 -24.68 -0.45
CA SER A 77 -8.58 -25.24 -0.97
C SER A 77 -9.83 -24.60 -0.36
N ASP A 78 -9.72 -24.05 0.85
CA ASP A 78 -10.86 -23.54 1.60
C ASP A 78 -11.05 -22.02 1.40
N VAL A 79 -10.06 -21.34 0.82
CA VAL A 79 -10.05 -19.88 0.62
C VAL A 79 -10.84 -19.50 -0.63
N THR A 80 -11.88 -18.68 -0.47
CA THR A 80 -12.71 -18.17 -1.59
C THR A 80 -12.33 -16.76 -1.99
N SER A 81 -11.91 -15.96 -1.01
CA SER A 81 -11.51 -14.58 -1.22
C SER A 81 -10.40 -14.20 -0.25
N CYS A 82 -9.64 -13.18 -0.63
CA CYS A 82 -8.49 -12.70 0.10
C CYS A 82 -8.48 -11.18 0.15
N TRP A 83 -8.16 -10.61 1.31
CA TRP A 83 -7.87 -9.19 1.44
C TRP A 83 -6.39 -8.99 1.77
N TYR A 84 -5.65 -8.45 0.80
CA TYR A 84 -4.25 -8.05 0.95
C TYR A 84 -4.20 -6.62 1.50
N ARG A 85 -4.23 -6.46 2.83
CA ARG A 85 -4.42 -5.15 3.48
C ARG A 85 -3.13 -4.54 4.03
N ARG A 86 -2.36 -5.26 4.86
CA ARG A 86 -1.09 -4.78 5.44
C ARG A 86 0.12 -5.61 5.03
N GLY A 87 0.10 -6.10 3.80
CA GLY A 87 1.09 -7.06 3.33
C GLY A 87 0.49 -8.44 3.20
N GLY A 88 1.36 -9.42 2.99
CA GLY A 88 0.98 -10.75 2.57
C GLY A 88 1.16 -11.83 3.63
N LEU A 89 1.45 -13.05 3.16
CA LEU A 89 1.86 -14.15 4.02
C LEU A 89 3.07 -13.68 4.87
N PRO A 90 3.05 -13.79 6.21
CA PRO A 90 4.07 -13.21 7.07
C PRO A 90 5.47 -13.75 6.78
N PHE A 91 6.48 -12.87 6.93
CA PHE A 91 7.90 -13.23 6.87
C PHE A 91 8.41 -13.89 8.15
N LEU A 92 7.67 -13.74 9.26
CA LEU A 92 8.01 -14.32 10.54
C LEU A 92 7.80 -15.84 10.47
N SER A 93 8.87 -16.55 10.18
CA SER A 93 8.90 -18.01 10.27
C SER A 93 9.79 -18.40 11.44
N SER A 94 9.26 -19.21 12.36
CA SER A 94 10.06 -19.75 13.47
C SER A 94 11.17 -20.69 12.99
N LEU A 95 11.18 -21.04 11.70
CA LEU A 95 12.14 -21.95 11.09
C LEU A 95 13.31 -21.22 10.43
N ILE A 96 13.27 -19.88 10.29
CA ILE A 96 14.43 -19.12 9.81
C ILE A 96 15.31 -18.83 11.04
N PRO A 97 16.52 -19.40 11.14
CA PRO A 97 17.38 -19.19 12.30
C PRO A 97 17.81 -17.71 12.43
N GLU A 98 17.97 -17.25 13.67
CA GLU A 98 18.55 -15.94 13.93
C GLU A 98 20.00 -15.87 13.41
N GLU A 99 20.43 -14.70 12.95
CA GLU A 99 21.78 -14.52 12.39
C GLU A 99 22.85 -14.90 13.42
N LYS A 100 22.64 -14.61 14.70
CA LYS A 100 23.52 -14.98 15.81
C LYS A 100 23.72 -16.50 15.92
N ASP A 101 22.64 -17.27 15.79
CA ASP A 101 22.71 -18.74 15.92
C ASP A 101 23.50 -19.33 14.75
N LEU A 102 23.33 -18.77 13.55
CA LEU A 102 24.13 -19.13 12.38
C LEU A 102 25.60 -18.71 12.56
N THR A 103 25.88 -17.52 13.11
CA THR A 103 27.26 -17.09 13.41
C THR A 103 27.94 -18.09 14.33
N ASN A 104 27.26 -18.53 15.39
CA ASN A 104 27.80 -19.51 16.33
C ASN A 104 28.03 -20.88 15.67
N ALA A 105 27.10 -21.33 14.82
CA ALA A 105 27.17 -22.64 14.18
C ALA A 105 28.26 -22.73 13.10
N TYR A 106 28.51 -21.64 12.37
CA TYR A 106 29.47 -21.61 11.26
C TYR A 106 30.78 -20.87 11.60
N GLU A 107 30.91 -20.35 12.82
CA GLU A 107 32.03 -19.52 13.27
C GLU A 107 32.36 -18.36 12.30
N SER A 108 31.35 -17.80 11.64
CA SER A 108 31.51 -16.79 10.59
C SER A 108 30.28 -15.93 10.38
N ASP A 109 30.40 -14.62 10.65
CA ASP A 109 29.35 -13.63 10.40
C ASP A 109 28.98 -13.49 8.92
N GLN A 110 29.97 -13.62 8.03
CA GLN A 110 29.73 -13.47 6.60
C GLN A 110 28.89 -14.63 6.07
N ILE A 111 29.19 -15.85 6.49
CA ILE A 111 28.42 -17.05 6.11
C ILE A 111 27.03 -16.99 6.73
N ALA A 112 26.91 -16.63 8.01
CA ALA A 112 25.63 -16.46 8.69
C ALA A 112 24.71 -15.49 7.95
N LYS A 113 25.21 -14.30 7.61
CA LYS A 113 24.48 -13.29 6.82
C LYS A 113 24.07 -13.79 5.44
N TYR A 114 24.92 -14.60 4.79
CA TYR A 114 24.62 -15.16 3.48
C TYR A 114 23.49 -16.21 3.56
N ILE A 115 23.59 -17.15 4.52
CA ILE A 115 22.58 -18.19 4.74
C ILE A 115 21.24 -17.57 5.16
N HIS A 116 21.24 -16.64 6.11
CA HIS A 116 20.03 -15.98 6.57
C HIS A 116 19.30 -15.28 5.40
N ARG A 117 20.05 -14.52 4.57
CA ARG A 117 19.50 -13.89 3.35
C ARG A 117 18.98 -14.91 2.33
N TYR A 118 19.68 -16.04 2.16
CA TYR A 118 19.26 -17.11 1.27
C TYR A 118 17.93 -17.73 1.72
N LEU A 119 17.79 -18.04 3.01
CA LEU A 119 16.56 -18.62 3.57
C LEU A 119 15.37 -17.66 3.46
N ILE A 120 15.58 -16.36 3.69
CA ILE A 120 14.56 -15.33 3.43
C ILE A 120 14.11 -15.36 1.97
N LYS A 121 15.07 -15.47 1.04
CA LYS A 121 14.77 -15.51 -0.40
C LYS A 121 14.01 -16.78 -0.81
N GLU A 122 14.35 -17.94 -0.25
CA GLU A 122 13.60 -19.18 -0.47
C GLU A 122 12.15 -19.04 0.01
N PHE A 123 11.95 -18.44 1.19
CA PHE A 123 10.62 -18.18 1.71
C PHE A 123 9.83 -17.19 0.84
N GLN A 124 10.48 -16.17 0.27
CA GLN A 124 9.87 -15.26 -0.71
C GLN A 124 9.34 -16.00 -1.95
N TYR A 125 10.02 -17.05 -2.42
CA TYR A 125 9.52 -17.86 -3.54
C TYR A 125 8.29 -18.68 -3.14
N ILE A 126 8.18 -19.14 -1.89
CA ILE A 126 6.97 -19.79 -1.37
C ILE A 126 5.80 -18.81 -1.33
N GLN A 127 6.02 -17.59 -0.83
CA GLN A 127 5.01 -16.52 -0.87
C GLN A 127 4.56 -16.24 -2.30
N LYS A 128 5.50 -16.07 -3.23
CA LYS A 128 5.20 -15.87 -4.65
C LYS A 128 4.36 -17.02 -5.22
N TYR A 129 4.72 -18.26 -4.92
CA TYR A 129 3.97 -19.44 -5.35
C TYR A 129 2.53 -19.44 -4.80
N PHE A 130 2.34 -19.08 -3.53
CA PHE A 130 1.02 -18.92 -2.92
C PHE A 130 0.13 -17.95 -3.69
N TYR A 131 0.64 -16.76 -4.04
CA TYR A 131 -0.12 -15.77 -4.80
C TYR A 131 -0.41 -16.21 -6.24
N LEU A 132 0.53 -16.89 -6.89
CA LEU A 132 0.31 -17.47 -8.23
C LEU A 132 -0.76 -18.57 -8.19
N LEU A 133 -0.82 -19.37 -7.12
CA LEU A 133 -1.87 -20.37 -6.94
C LEU A 133 -3.23 -19.73 -6.70
N MET A 134 -3.32 -18.65 -5.92
CA MET A 134 -4.58 -17.92 -5.74
C MET A 134 -5.11 -17.37 -7.07
N ASP A 135 -4.25 -16.78 -7.89
CA ASP A 135 -4.59 -16.30 -9.23
C ASP A 135 -5.05 -17.46 -10.14
N ARG A 136 -4.29 -18.56 -10.18
CA ARG A 136 -4.65 -19.76 -10.94
C ARG A 136 -6.01 -20.35 -10.52
N LYS A 137 -6.33 -20.31 -9.22
CA LYS A 137 -7.62 -20.75 -8.68
C LYS A 137 -8.73 -19.71 -8.83
N LYS A 138 -8.42 -18.51 -9.33
CA LYS A 138 -9.35 -17.37 -9.45
C LYS A 138 -9.98 -16.98 -8.11
N VAL A 139 -9.19 -17.03 -7.03
CA VAL A 139 -9.60 -16.48 -5.73
C VAL A 139 -9.91 -15.00 -5.93
N LYS A 140 -11.00 -14.51 -5.34
CA LYS A 140 -11.34 -13.08 -5.38
C LYS A 140 -10.42 -12.31 -4.44
N ILE A 141 -9.53 -11.47 -4.94
CA ILE A 141 -8.54 -10.77 -4.11
C ILE A 141 -8.79 -9.27 -4.16
N ILE A 142 -8.87 -8.60 -3.02
CA ILE A 142 -8.75 -7.13 -2.93
C ILE A 142 -7.30 -6.80 -2.59
N GLY A 143 -6.65 -5.97 -3.40
CA GLY A 143 -5.21 -5.68 -3.30
C GLY A 143 -4.38 -6.65 -4.13
N SER A 144 -3.06 -6.42 -4.16
CA SER A 144 -2.15 -7.22 -4.98
C SER A 144 -0.79 -7.35 -4.32
N PHE A 145 -0.29 -8.58 -4.21
CA PHE A 145 1.08 -8.84 -3.78
C PHE A 145 2.12 -8.37 -4.81
N PHE A 146 1.84 -8.59 -6.10
CA PHE A 146 2.78 -8.25 -7.17
C PHE A 146 2.87 -6.76 -7.44
N ASN A 147 1.79 -6.02 -7.17
CA ASN A 147 1.66 -4.61 -7.52
C ASN A 147 1.47 -3.71 -6.28
N SER A 148 1.75 -4.17 -5.05
CA SER A 148 1.58 -3.34 -3.84
C SER A 148 2.64 -2.24 -3.67
N SER A 149 3.76 -2.33 -4.38
CA SER A 149 4.87 -1.36 -4.29
C SER A 149 5.29 -0.90 -5.68
N ILE A 150 4.44 -0.09 -6.31
CA ILE A 150 4.71 0.50 -7.62
C ILE A 150 5.49 1.80 -7.43
N SER A 151 6.59 1.94 -8.18
CA SER A 151 7.39 3.17 -8.22
C SER A 151 6.54 4.40 -8.51
N LYS A 152 6.63 5.43 -7.65
CA LYS A 152 5.90 6.69 -7.85
C LYS A 152 6.23 7.37 -9.18
N LEU A 153 7.46 7.22 -9.68
CA LEU A 153 7.83 7.75 -11.00
C LEU A 153 7.08 7.02 -12.13
N TYR A 154 6.94 5.69 -12.02
CA TYR A 154 6.16 4.92 -12.98
C TYR A 154 4.67 5.27 -12.91
N GLN A 155 4.12 5.51 -11.72
CA GLN A 155 2.75 5.99 -11.56
C GLN A 155 2.53 7.31 -12.32
N LEU A 156 3.44 8.28 -12.20
CA LEU A 156 3.33 9.56 -12.93
C LEU A 156 3.35 9.36 -14.45
N GLN A 157 4.19 8.45 -14.95
CA GLN A 157 4.26 8.13 -16.37
C GLN A 157 2.95 7.52 -16.87
N VAL A 158 2.43 6.49 -16.19
CA VAL A 158 1.16 5.83 -16.55
C VAL A 158 -0.01 6.82 -16.46
N ALA A 159 -0.03 7.68 -15.43
CA ALA A 159 -1.03 8.73 -15.30
C ALA A 159 -1.04 9.68 -16.51
N LYS A 160 0.15 10.12 -16.94
CA LYS A 160 0.31 10.94 -18.15
C LYS A 160 -0.17 10.21 -19.40
N ASP A 161 0.16 8.92 -19.55
CA ASP A 161 -0.19 8.13 -20.73
C ASP A 161 -1.71 7.93 -20.89
N VAL A 162 -2.46 7.85 -19.78
CA VAL A 162 -3.94 7.84 -19.80
C VAL A 162 -4.57 9.23 -19.79
N GLY A 163 -3.76 10.29 -19.87
CA GLY A 163 -4.21 11.68 -20.00
C GLY A 163 -4.59 12.37 -18.68
N LEU A 164 -4.16 11.89 -17.52
CA LEU A 164 -4.20 12.66 -16.27
C LEU A 164 -3.10 13.73 -16.29
N THR A 165 -3.41 14.92 -15.77
CA THR A 165 -2.40 15.95 -15.54
C THR A 165 -1.54 15.56 -14.35
N ILE A 166 -0.22 15.74 -14.45
CA ILE A 166 0.75 15.49 -13.39
C ILE A 166 1.60 16.75 -13.13
N PRO A 167 2.23 16.89 -11.96
CA PRO A 167 3.26 17.90 -11.75
C PRO A 167 4.45 17.63 -12.68
N GLU A 168 5.05 18.71 -13.18
CA GLU A 168 6.37 18.64 -13.80
C GLU A 168 7.36 18.14 -12.75
N THR A 169 8.01 17.02 -13.04
CA THR A 169 8.78 16.23 -12.07
C THR A 169 10.14 15.90 -12.65
N ALA A 170 11.20 16.06 -11.86
CA ALA A 170 12.55 15.66 -12.24
C ALA A 170 13.30 15.02 -11.06
N ILE A 171 14.17 14.05 -11.36
CA ILE A 171 15.17 13.54 -10.42
C ILE A 171 16.51 14.19 -10.78
N LEU A 172 17.05 15.00 -9.88
CA LEU A 172 18.21 15.85 -10.15
C LEU A 172 19.26 15.72 -9.05
N ASN A 173 20.49 16.08 -9.38
CA ASN A 173 21.64 16.02 -8.48
C ASN A 173 22.50 17.31 -8.53
N SER A 174 22.05 18.38 -9.20
CA SER A 174 22.78 19.64 -9.27
C SER A 174 21.87 20.87 -9.37
N LYS A 175 22.37 22.02 -8.91
CA LYS A 175 21.68 23.32 -9.02
C LYS A 175 21.49 23.76 -10.47
N GLU A 176 22.48 23.49 -11.31
CA GLU A 176 22.44 23.85 -12.73
C GLU A 176 21.26 23.18 -13.43
N LEU A 177 21.10 21.85 -13.26
CA LEU A 177 19.98 21.12 -13.85
C LEU A 177 18.63 21.59 -13.28
N MET A 178 18.57 21.91 -11.98
CA MET A 178 17.37 22.47 -11.36
C MET A 178 16.99 23.81 -11.99
N GLY A 179 17.97 24.71 -12.18
CA GLY A 179 17.78 26.00 -12.84
C GLY A 179 17.34 25.86 -14.30
N ASN A 180 17.93 24.92 -15.04
CA ASN A 180 17.62 24.67 -16.45
C ASN A 180 16.17 24.18 -16.66
N ILE A 181 15.64 23.35 -15.76
CA ILE A 181 14.30 22.76 -15.89
C ILE A 181 13.22 23.66 -15.27
N PHE A 182 13.50 24.21 -14.08
CA PHE A 182 12.50 24.90 -13.28
C PHE A 182 12.70 26.42 -13.17
N GLY A 183 13.69 27.01 -13.85
CA GLY A 183 14.02 28.43 -13.76
C GLY A 183 12.80 29.35 -13.67
N GLY A 184 12.69 30.11 -12.58
CA GLY A 184 11.59 31.04 -12.31
C GLY A 184 10.30 30.42 -11.74
N LYS A 185 10.24 29.10 -11.50
CA LYS A 185 9.10 28.41 -10.88
C LYS A 185 9.36 28.17 -9.39
N ASN A 186 8.30 28.23 -8.59
CA ASN A 186 8.34 27.69 -7.22
C ASN A 186 8.36 26.17 -7.30
N VAL A 187 9.24 25.54 -6.52
CA VAL A 187 9.40 24.08 -6.51
C VAL A 187 9.27 23.51 -5.11
N ILE A 188 8.94 22.23 -5.08
CA ILE A 188 8.92 21.41 -3.88
C ILE A 188 9.88 20.23 -4.03
N THR A 189 10.31 19.68 -2.91
CA THR A 189 11.00 18.40 -2.83
C THR A 189 10.24 17.45 -1.89
N LYS A 190 10.31 16.15 -2.21
CA LYS A 190 9.78 15.05 -1.40
C LYS A 190 10.58 13.78 -1.69
N SER A 191 10.43 12.77 -0.85
CA SER A 191 11.06 11.46 -1.08
C SER A 191 10.61 10.85 -2.41
N ILE A 192 11.53 10.17 -3.10
CA ILE A 192 11.26 9.48 -4.37
C ILE A 192 10.22 8.37 -4.18
N GLN A 193 10.32 7.65 -3.06
CA GLN A 193 9.37 6.64 -2.59
C GLN A 193 9.00 6.95 -1.14
N ASP A 194 7.99 6.27 -0.59
CA ASP A 194 7.64 6.38 0.82
C ASP A 194 8.84 6.15 1.72
N PHE A 195 8.91 6.94 2.80
CA PHE A 195 9.92 6.83 3.84
C PHE A 195 9.26 6.25 5.08
N ASP A 196 9.79 5.12 5.57
CA ASP A 196 9.34 4.56 6.84
C ASP A 196 9.69 5.54 7.97
N MET A 197 8.74 5.78 8.87
CA MET A 197 8.96 6.69 10.00
C MET A 197 10.20 6.26 10.78
N ALA A 198 11.15 7.17 10.95
CA ALA A 198 12.31 6.91 11.81
C ALA A 198 12.00 7.41 13.22
N GLN A 199 12.09 6.53 14.21
CA GLN A 199 11.91 6.87 15.61
C GLN A 199 13.27 6.92 16.30
N ASP A 200 13.61 8.05 16.91
CA ASP A 200 14.71 8.13 17.87
C ASP A 200 14.11 7.94 19.27
N GLU A 201 14.27 6.74 19.83
CA GLU A 201 13.78 6.40 21.16
C GLU A 201 14.41 7.25 22.25
N ARG A 202 15.68 7.63 22.10
CA ARG A 202 16.42 8.45 23.09
C ARG A 202 15.93 9.89 23.10
N LEU A 203 15.56 10.43 21.94
CA LEU A 203 15.06 11.81 21.82
C LEU A 203 13.53 11.89 21.88
N HIS A 204 12.82 10.76 21.93
CA HIS A 204 11.36 10.66 21.78
C HIS A 204 10.84 11.44 20.57
N ARG A 205 11.55 11.36 19.44
CA ARG A 205 11.22 12.08 18.20
C ARG A 205 10.86 11.10 17.09
N ILE A 206 9.80 11.42 16.36
CA ILE A 206 9.41 10.74 15.13
C ILE A 206 9.79 11.66 13.97
N TYR A 207 10.62 11.14 13.07
CA TYR A 207 11.03 11.79 11.84
C TYR A 207 10.19 11.22 10.69
N THR A 208 9.51 12.11 10.00
CA THR A 208 8.76 11.79 8.78
C THR A 208 9.08 12.84 7.73
N LEU A 209 9.16 12.41 6.47
CA LEU A 209 9.48 13.28 5.34
C LEU A 209 8.16 13.75 4.71
N TYR A 210 7.88 15.03 4.86
CA TYR A 210 6.78 15.70 4.19
C TYR A 210 7.25 16.38 2.91
N VAL A 211 6.30 16.86 2.12
CA VAL A 211 6.59 17.81 1.04
C VAL A 211 7.19 19.08 1.66
N ASN A 212 8.32 19.54 1.13
CA ASN A 212 8.96 20.81 1.50
C ASN A 212 9.03 21.71 0.27
N GLU A 213 8.69 22.99 0.44
CA GLU A 213 8.94 24.02 -0.57
C GLU A 213 10.41 24.43 -0.49
N LEU A 214 11.10 24.52 -1.63
CA LEU A 214 12.44 25.07 -1.68
C LEU A 214 12.33 26.59 -1.82
N THR A 215 12.70 27.30 -0.76
CA THR A 215 12.77 28.76 -0.78
C THR A 215 14.02 29.21 -1.56
N ALA A 216 14.07 30.52 -1.87
CA ALA A 216 15.28 31.11 -2.45
C ALA A 216 16.52 30.85 -1.56
N LYS A 217 16.36 30.99 -0.23
CA LYS A 217 17.41 30.71 0.73
C LYS A 217 17.84 29.23 0.71
N ASP A 218 16.89 28.29 0.68
CA ASP A 218 17.23 26.87 0.58
C ASP A 218 18.03 26.57 -0.69
N THR A 219 17.68 27.25 -1.79
CA THR A 219 18.38 27.10 -3.08
C THR A 219 19.79 27.71 -3.04
N GLU A 220 19.99 28.80 -2.31
CA GLU A 220 21.31 29.39 -2.05
C GLU A 220 22.17 28.48 -1.18
N ASP A 221 21.61 27.96 -0.09
CA ASP A 221 22.30 27.12 0.90
C ASP A 221 22.63 25.70 0.40
N LEU A 222 21.91 25.20 -0.63
CA LEU A 222 22.20 23.92 -1.25
C LEU A 222 23.66 23.88 -1.78
N PRO A 223 24.34 22.73 -1.78
CA PRO A 223 25.60 22.58 -2.53
C PRO A 223 25.33 22.59 -4.04
N ASN A 224 26.37 22.86 -4.85
CA ASN A 224 26.25 22.83 -6.32
C ASN A 224 25.84 21.44 -6.84
N GLU A 225 26.31 20.40 -6.17
CA GLU A 225 25.96 19.00 -6.39
C GLU A 225 25.39 18.39 -5.11
N PHE A 226 24.34 17.59 -5.23
CA PHE A 226 23.65 16.93 -4.12
C PHE A 226 23.18 15.52 -4.54
N TYR A 227 22.76 14.69 -3.58
CA TYR A 227 22.26 13.36 -3.90
C TYR A 227 20.95 13.42 -4.71
N TYR A 228 20.70 12.42 -5.57
CA TYR A 228 19.48 12.35 -6.39
C TYR A 228 18.21 12.65 -5.59
N SER A 229 17.54 13.74 -5.95
CA SER A 229 16.37 14.27 -5.25
C SER A 229 15.24 14.51 -6.22
N LEU A 230 14.01 14.19 -5.80
CA LEU A 230 12.81 14.48 -6.58
C LEU A 230 12.39 15.92 -6.37
N ILE A 231 12.40 16.69 -7.46
CA ILE A 231 11.94 18.07 -7.52
C ILE A 231 10.68 18.13 -8.37
N GLN A 232 9.66 18.83 -7.88
CA GLN A 232 8.39 19.06 -8.57
C GLN A 232 8.05 20.54 -8.60
N ASN A 233 7.39 21.01 -9.65
CA ASN A 233 6.81 22.35 -9.62
C ASN A 233 5.69 22.40 -8.56
N LYS A 234 5.65 23.50 -7.80
CA LYS A 234 4.61 23.73 -6.80
C LYS A 234 3.29 24.07 -7.48
N ILE A 235 2.26 23.27 -7.24
CA ILE A 235 0.91 23.51 -7.75
C ILE A 235 0.11 24.36 -6.75
N GLU A 236 -0.31 25.54 -7.20
CA GLU A 236 -1.24 26.37 -6.46
C GLU A 236 -2.64 25.75 -6.50
N LYS A 237 -3.16 25.35 -5.33
CA LYS A 237 -4.38 24.53 -5.19
C LYS A 237 -5.54 25.27 -4.54
N LYS A 238 -6.77 24.99 -4.97
CA LYS A 238 -8.01 25.39 -4.28
C LYS A 238 -8.32 24.44 -3.14
N PHE A 239 -8.20 23.13 -3.39
CA PHE A 239 -8.34 22.06 -2.41
C PHE A 239 -7.65 20.79 -2.91
N GLU A 240 -7.49 19.83 -2.01
CA GLU A 240 -6.97 18.50 -2.30
C GLU A 240 -8.13 17.51 -2.40
N ILE A 241 -7.92 16.41 -3.13
CA ILE A 241 -8.91 15.35 -3.29
C ILE A 241 -8.25 14.04 -2.94
N ARG A 242 -8.83 13.31 -1.99
CA ARG A 242 -8.47 11.92 -1.73
C ARG A 242 -9.55 11.02 -2.29
N ALA A 243 -9.23 10.22 -3.29
CA ALA A 243 -10.15 9.27 -3.90
C ALA A 243 -9.77 7.84 -3.49
N PHE A 244 -10.74 7.09 -2.98
CA PHE A 244 -10.58 5.66 -2.78
C PHE A 244 -11.19 4.91 -3.96
N PHE A 245 -10.36 4.15 -4.64
CA PHE A 245 -10.76 3.27 -5.72
C PHE A 245 -10.96 1.86 -5.17
N LEU A 246 -12.08 1.23 -5.53
CA LEU A 246 -12.38 -0.16 -5.22
C LEU A 246 -13.09 -0.80 -6.43
N GLU A 247 -12.38 -1.70 -7.08
CA GLU A 247 -12.70 -2.37 -8.35
C GLU A 247 -12.93 -1.42 -9.52
N ASN A 248 -14.10 -0.81 -9.62
CA ASN A 248 -14.43 0.22 -10.62
C ASN A 248 -15.23 1.38 -10.01
N MET A 249 -15.34 1.40 -8.68
CA MET A 249 -16.04 2.42 -7.92
C MET A 249 -15.02 3.42 -7.36
N ILE A 250 -15.36 4.70 -7.44
CA ILE A 250 -14.52 5.80 -6.95
C ILE A 250 -15.29 6.57 -5.89
N TYR A 251 -14.69 6.69 -4.71
CA TYR A 251 -15.24 7.42 -3.57
C TYR A 251 -14.29 8.57 -3.22
N SER A 252 -14.67 9.81 -3.54
CA SER A 252 -13.77 10.96 -3.39
C SER A 252 -14.18 11.91 -2.28
N MET A 253 -13.17 12.40 -1.56
CA MET A 253 -13.31 13.41 -0.51
C MET A 253 -12.51 14.64 -0.89
N ALA A 254 -13.13 15.82 -0.84
CA ALA A 254 -12.41 17.08 -0.93
C ALA A 254 -11.89 17.50 0.45
N ILE A 255 -10.66 18.01 0.50
CA ILE A 255 -9.95 18.44 1.71
C ILE A 255 -9.56 19.92 1.54
N PHE A 256 -10.14 20.80 2.35
CA PHE A 256 -9.90 22.24 2.30
C PHE A 256 -8.67 22.66 3.12
N SER A 257 -7.50 22.15 2.75
CA SER A 257 -6.23 22.34 3.47
C SER A 257 -5.68 23.77 3.46
N GLN A 258 -6.19 24.63 2.56
CA GLN A 258 -5.75 26.02 2.41
C GLN A 258 -6.17 26.92 3.59
N ASN A 259 -7.11 26.47 4.43
CA ASN A 259 -7.60 27.23 5.57
C ASN A 259 -6.68 27.19 6.80
N ASP A 260 -5.60 26.40 6.73
CA ASP A 260 -4.61 26.28 7.80
C ASP A 260 -3.18 26.35 7.21
N PRO A 261 -2.33 27.29 7.66
CA PRO A 261 -0.93 27.40 7.24
C PRO A 261 -0.13 26.10 7.39
N LYS A 262 -0.41 25.25 8.39
CA LYS A 262 0.30 23.98 8.61
C LYS A 262 0.02 22.96 7.51
N THR A 263 -1.23 22.89 7.04
CA THR A 263 -1.67 21.89 6.07
C THR A 263 -1.68 22.39 4.63
N LYS A 264 -1.45 23.69 4.43
CA LYS A 264 -1.52 24.34 3.11
C LYS A 264 -0.64 23.67 2.05
N LEU A 265 0.58 23.26 2.44
CA LEU A 265 1.51 22.57 1.54
C LEU A 265 1.18 21.07 1.43
N ASP A 266 1.00 20.42 2.56
CA ASP A 266 0.76 18.97 2.69
C ASP A 266 -0.29 18.73 3.80
N PHE A 267 -1.45 18.17 3.46
CA PHE A 267 -2.53 17.96 4.43
C PHE A 267 -2.16 16.98 5.55
N ARG A 268 -1.11 16.17 5.36
CA ARG A 268 -0.62 15.19 6.33
C ARG A 268 0.12 15.85 7.50
N ARG A 269 0.52 17.12 7.39
CA ARG A 269 0.98 17.96 8.52
C ARG A 269 -0.21 18.39 9.39
N TYR A 270 -1.05 17.42 9.72
CA TYR A 270 -2.40 17.59 10.20
C TYR A 270 -2.43 18.43 11.48
N ASN A 271 -3.46 19.26 11.60
CA ASN A 271 -3.67 20.07 12.79
C ASN A 271 -4.83 19.49 13.60
N ASP A 272 -4.52 18.71 14.64
CA ASP A 272 -5.54 18.08 15.49
C ASP A 272 -6.40 19.10 16.25
N SER A 273 -5.88 20.30 16.52
CA SER A 273 -6.65 21.35 17.21
C SER A 273 -7.63 22.08 16.30
N ARG A 274 -7.35 22.09 14.98
CA ARG A 274 -8.21 22.70 13.97
C ARG A 274 -8.23 21.79 12.73
N PRO A 275 -8.99 20.70 12.76
CA PRO A 275 -9.02 19.74 11.67
C PRO A 275 -9.50 20.40 10.37
N ASN A 276 -8.96 19.94 9.25
CA ASN A 276 -9.40 20.41 7.94
C ASN A 276 -10.88 20.06 7.71
N ARG A 277 -11.61 21.00 7.11
CA ARG A 277 -12.94 20.67 6.59
C ARG A 277 -12.78 19.66 5.46
N THR A 278 -13.47 18.54 5.58
CA THR A 278 -13.57 17.50 4.55
C THR A 278 -15.01 17.24 4.19
N VAL A 279 -15.29 16.96 2.91
CA VAL A 279 -16.65 16.71 2.42
C VAL A 279 -16.65 15.67 1.29
N PRO A 280 -17.76 14.93 1.10
CA PRO A 280 -17.99 14.16 -0.11
C PRO A 280 -17.78 15.02 -1.36
N TYR A 281 -17.14 14.46 -2.37
CA TYR A 281 -16.90 15.13 -3.64
C TYR A 281 -17.15 14.17 -4.79
N GLN A 282 -17.83 14.62 -5.84
CA GLN A 282 -17.99 13.85 -7.07
C GLN A 282 -16.97 14.34 -8.09
N LEU A 283 -16.04 13.47 -8.49
CA LEU A 283 -15.14 13.77 -9.59
C LEU A 283 -15.93 13.88 -10.91
N PRO A 284 -15.57 14.80 -11.81
CA PRO A 284 -16.16 14.85 -13.14
C PRO A 284 -15.95 13.53 -13.88
N LYS A 285 -16.94 13.11 -14.69
CA LYS A 285 -16.92 11.77 -15.31
C LYS A 285 -15.67 11.49 -16.15
N HIS A 286 -15.16 12.51 -16.84
CA HIS A 286 -13.95 12.39 -17.65
C HIS A 286 -12.69 12.12 -16.79
N ILE A 287 -12.64 12.58 -15.54
CA ILE A 287 -11.55 12.25 -14.61
C ILE A 287 -11.71 10.84 -14.06
N GLU A 288 -12.93 10.42 -13.72
CA GLU A 288 -13.20 9.03 -13.29
C GLU A 288 -12.78 8.00 -14.33
N VAL A 289 -13.10 8.23 -15.61
CA VAL A 289 -12.70 7.34 -16.71
C VAL A 289 -11.17 7.21 -16.78
N LYS A 290 -10.44 8.33 -16.65
CA LYS A 290 -8.98 8.33 -16.64
C LYS A 290 -8.41 7.61 -15.41
N ILE A 291 -9.03 7.75 -14.24
CA ILE A 291 -8.65 7.01 -13.02
C ILE A 291 -8.87 5.51 -13.22
N ILE A 292 -9.99 5.08 -13.79
CA ILE A 292 -10.24 3.66 -14.08
C ILE A 292 -9.19 3.11 -15.05
N GLN A 293 -8.89 3.84 -16.13
CA GLN A 293 -7.84 3.47 -17.09
C GLN A 293 -6.46 3.39 -16.42
N PHE A 294 -6.13 4.36 -15.55
CA PHE A 294 -4.90 4.39 -14.77
C PHE A 294 -4.76 3.17 -13.86
N MET A 295 -5.79 2.87 -13.06
CA MET A 295 -5.80 1.74 -12.12
C MET A 295 -5.70 0.40 -12.87
N ASN A 296 -6.39 0.25 -14.00
CA ASN A 296 -6.31 -0.92 -14.87
C ASN A 296 -4.91 -1.08 -15.49
N ALA A 297 -4.28 -0.01 -15.95
CA ALA A 297 -2.93 -0.03 -16.50
C ALA A 297 -1.88 -0.44 -15.44
N LEU A 298 -2.11 -0.09 -14.18
CA LEU A 298 -1.30 -0.54 -13.04
C LEU A 298 -1.71 -1.91 -12.48
N GLN A 299 -2.77 -2.52 -13.01
CA GLN A 299 -3.35 -3.78 -12.50
C GLN A 299 -3.65 -3.70 -11.00
N LEU A 300 -4.31 -2.62 -10.60
CA LEU A 300 -4.77 -2.37 -9.23
C LEU A 300 -6.30 -2.35 -9.19
N ASN A 301 -6.89 -3.15 -8.29
CA ASN A 301 -8.33 -3.11 -8.02
C ASN A 301 -8.68 -2.36 -6.72
N THR A 302 -7.69 -1.82 -6.03
CA THR A 302 -7.89 -0.96 -4.86
C THR A 302 -6.75 0.02 -4.77
N GLY A 303 -7.02 1.20 -4.22
CA GLY A 303 -5.98 2.18 -3.95
C GLY A 303 -6.55 3.50 -3.45
N SER A 304 -5.75 4.22 -2.67
CA SER A 304 -6.04 5.62 -2.33
C SER A 304 -5.24 6.53 -3.25
N LEU A 305 -5.93 7.32 -4.06
CA LEU A 305 -5.34 8.30 -4.97
C LEU A 305 -5.39 9.68 -4.32
N ASP A 306 -4.29 10.41 -4.43
CA ASP A 306 -4.20 11.81 -4.01
C ASP A 306 -4.13 12.71 -5.26
N LEU A 307 -5.04 13.67 -5.34
CA LEU A 307 -5.14 14.66 -6.41
C LEU A 307 -5.23 16.07 -5.84
N ILE A 308 -4.97 17.04 -6.70
CA ILE A 308 -5.15 18.47 -6.44
C ILE A 308 -6.18 19.02 -7.43
N TYR A 309 -7.09 19.87 -6.95
CA TYR A 309 -7.78 20.80 -7.84
C TYR A 309 -7.08 22.15 -7.81
N SER A 310 -6.44 22.51 -8.93
CA SER A 310 -5.59 23.69 -9.02
C SER A 310 -6.40 24.99 -9.06
N LYS A 311 -5.75 26.13 -8.82
CA LYS A 311 -6.35 27.45 -9.04
C LYS A 311 -6.67 27.71 -10.51
N SER A 312 -5.93 27.09 -11.44
CA SER A 312 -6.19 27.13 -12.89
C SER A 312 -7.39 26.30 -13.34
N GLY A 313 -7.93 25.43 -12.48
CA GLY A 313 -9.09 24.59 -12.79
C GLY A 313 -8.75 23.17 -13.28
N ASP A 314 -7.52 22.72 -13.03
CA ASP A 314 -7.04 21.40 -13.45
C ASP A 314 -7.09 20.39 -12.30
N PHE A 315 -7.39 19.13 -12.62
CA PHE A 315 -7.21 18.00 -11.71
C PHE A 315 -5.81 17.41 -11.92
N VAL A 316 -4.93 17.57 -10.94
CA VAL A 316 -3.53 17.13 -10.99
C VAL A 316 -3.36 15.90 -10.12
N PHE A 317 -3.01 14.76 -10.72
CA PHE A 317 -2.71 13.50 -10.03
C PHE A 317 -1.33 13.57 -9.35
N LEU A 318 -1.22 13.11 -8.11
CA LEU A 318 0.03 13.11 -7.35
C LEU A 318 0.61 11.71 -7.16
N GLU A 319 -0.19 10.79 -6.64
CA GLU A 319 0.22 9.41 -6.35
C GLU A 319 -1.00 8.51 -6.09
N VAL A 320 -0.79 7.20 -6.19
CA VAL A 320 -1.68 6.18 -5.65
C VAL A 320 -0.93 5.33 -4.62
N ASN A 321 -1.57 5.09 -3.48
CA ASN A 321 -1.16 4.10 -2.50
C ASN A 321 -2.05 2.85 -2.65
N PRO A 322 -1.53 1.73 -3.22
CA PRO A 322 -2.29 0.49 -3.42
C PRO A 322 -2.90 -0.10 -2.14
N VAL A 323 -2.21 0.06 -1.00
CA VAL A 323 -2.64 -0.41 0.33
C VAL A 323 -3.05 0.75 1.24
N GLY A 324 -3.47 1.86 0.62
CA GLY A 324 -3.72 3.13 1.31
C GLY A 324 -4.82 3.06 2.38
N GLN A 325 -4.72 3.98 3.34
CA GLN A 325 -5.78 4.22 4.31
C GLN A 325 -7.01 4.81 3.61
N PHE A 326 -8.16 4.16 3.79
CA PHE A 326 -9.45 4.66 3.28
C PHE A 326 -10.36 5.19 4.40
N GLY A 327 -10.07 4.93 5.68
CA GLY A 327 -10.92 5.37 6.80
C GLY A 327 -11.12 6.89 6.86
N MET A 328 -10.07 7.66 6.50
CA MET A 328 -10.15 9.12 6.39
C MET A 328 -11.12 9.59 5.29
N THR A 329 -11.35 8.78 4.26
CA THR A 329 -12.36 9.05 3.22
C THR A 329 -13.72 8.51 3.62
N SER A 330 -13.77 7.32 4.24
CA SER A 330 -15.03 6.64 4.60
C SER A 330 -15.86 7.42 5.62
N THR A 331 -15.28 7.70 6.79
CA THR A 331 -16.03 8.23 7.94
C THR A 331 -16.53 9.66 7.69
N PRO A 332 -15.70 10.63 7.26
CA PRO A 332 -16.16 12.01 7.07
C PRO A 332 -17.16 12.17 5.92
N CYS A 333 -17.16 11.24 4.97
CA CYS A 333 -18.05 11.28 3.81
C CYS A 333 -19.23 10.32 3.89
N ASN A 334 -19.34 9.55 4.98
CA ASN A 334 -20.38 8.55 5.20
C ASN A 334 -20.52 7.54 4.03
N TYR A 335 -19.39 7.10 3.47
CA TYR A 335 -19.38 6.16 2.34
C TYR A 335 -19.52 4.68 2.74
N ALA A 336 -19.42 4.37 4.03
CA ALA A 336 -19.47 3.01 4.56
C ALA A 336 -18.52 2.05 3.81
N LEU A 337 -17.29 2.50 3.52
CA LEU A 337 -16.33 1.73 2.71
C LEU A 337 -15.97 0.40 3.37
N GLU A 338 -16.01 0.33 4.69
CA GLU A 338 -15.81 -0.90 5.46
C GLU A 338 -16.89 -1.96 5.12
N GLU A 339 -18.14 -1.54 5.00
CA GLU A 339 -19.25 -2.40 4.56
C GLU A 339 -19.08 -2.79 3.09
N GLN A 340 -18.73 -1.84 2.22
CA GLN A 340 -18.50 -2.10 0.80
C GLN A 340 -17.41 -3.16 0.60
N ILE A 341 -16.27 -3.04 1.30
CA ILE A 341 -15.20 -4.04 1.26
C ILE A 341 -15.69 -5.40 1.74
N SER A 342 -16.49 -5.47 2.81
CA SER A 342 -17.08 -6.73 3.27
C SER A 342 -17.92 -7.41 2.17
N HIS A 343 -18.74 -6.65 1.43
CA HIS A 343 -19.52 -7.15 0.30
C HIS A 343 -18.63 -7.60 -0.86
N PHE A 344 -17.50 -6.94 -1.10
CA PHE A 344 -16.51 -7.40 -2.07
C PHE A 344 -15.75 -8.66 -1.60
N LEU A 345 -15.68 -8.96 -0.31
CA LEU A 345 -15.04 -10.18 0.16
C LEU A 345 -15.97 -11.39 0.18
N ILE A 346 -17.29 -11.17 0.22
CA ILE A 346 -18.30 -12.21 0.02
C ILE A 346 -18.43 -12.55 -1.47
#